data_AF-A0A8T4RJG7-F1
#
_entry.id   AF-A0A8T4RJG7-F1
#
_cell.length_a   1.000
_cell.length_b   1.000
_cell.length_c   1.000
_cell.angle_alpha   90.00
_cell.angle_beta   90.00
_cell.angle_gamma   90.00
#
_symmetry.space_group_name_H-M   'P 1'
#
loop_
_entity.id
_entity.type
_entity.pdbx_description
1 polymer ?
#
loop_
_entity_poly.entity_id
_entity_poly.type
_entity_poly.pdbx_seq_one_letter_code
_entity_poly.pdbx_strand_id
1 'polypeptide(L)'
;MVQNRLTSVESNGVPYVHLFHYVRDEETARKIAQEHVMLPSDHDIVAMMGDGVFSRSRVNLTAIFPEEGTAEISSGTGLFNEGLIQYGLELLVPINGLRQALPGFDRCYQIFTTKPVAVQVLRWWNMNKLEQRLQHGWEVERGKSPTGIPTAYWARTQVRERPDPVKTLAFLREKYGRQIA
;
A
#
# COMPACT_ATOMS: atom_id res chain seq x y z
N MET A 1 20.84 1.05 1.99
CA MET A 1 19.79 0.26 1.32
C MET A 1 19.00 -0.50 2.37
N VAL A 2 17.83 -0.01 2.76
CA VAL A 2 16.90 -0.83 3.56
C VAL A 2 16.18 -1.70 2.54
N GLN A 3 16.60 -2.97 2.42
CA GLN A 3 15.77 -3.98 1.76
C GLN A 3 14.45 -4.02 2.55
N ASN A 4 13.38 -3.46 2.00
CA ASN A 4 12.02 -3.68 2.49
C ASN A 4 11.70 -5.16 2.27
N ARG A 5 12.14 -6.01 3.21
CA ARG A 5 11.77 -7.41 3.26
C ARG A 5 10.28 -7.44 3.55
N LEU A 6 9.51 -7.73 2.51
CA LEU A 6 8.11 -8.08 2.60
C LEU A 6 7.88 -8.97 3.82
N THR A 7 7.07 -8.50 4.76
CA THR A 7 6.77 -9.29 5.95
C THR A 7 5.82 -10.40 5.54
N SER A 8 6.33 -11.64 5.55
CA SER A 8 5.53 -12.83 5.30
C SER A 8 4.91 -13.36 6.61
N VAL A 9 3.67 -13.81 6.53
CA VAL A 9 2.96 -14.49 7.62
C VAL A 9 2.32 -15.74 7.04
N GLU A 10 2.37 -16.85 7.76
CA GLU A 10 1.67 -18.07 7.38
C GLU A 10 0.33 -18.15 8.11
N SER A 11 -0.74 -18.46 7.39
CA SER A 11 -2.06 -18.72 7.97
C SER A 11 -2.69 -19.90 7.26
N ASN A 12 -3.09 -20.94 8.01
CA ASN A 12 -3.67 -22.18 7.49
C ASN A 12 -2.84 -22.86 6.38
N GLY A 13 -1.50 -22.83 6.50
CA GLY A 13 -0.59 -23.42 5.50
C GLY A 13 -0.43 -22.60 4.23
N VAL A 14 -1.02 -21.40 4.16
CA VAL A 14 -0.87 -20.48 3.03
C VAL A 14 0.06 -19.33 3.45
N PRO A 15 1.17 -19.10 2.72
CA PRO A 15 2.01 -17.94 2.95
C PRO A 15 1.38 -16.67 2.36
N TYR A 16 1.24 -15.67 3.22
CA TYR A 16 0.76 -14.33 2.89
C TYR A 16 1.88 -13.31 3.02
N VAL A 17 1.69 -12.18 2.35
CA VAL A 17 2.53 -11.00 2.42
C VAL A 17 1.69 -9.80 2.79
N HIS A 18 2.23 -8.95 3.65
CA HIS A 18 1.62 -7.67 4.01
C HIS A 18 1.82 -6.61 2.90
N LEU A 19 0.73 -6.19 2.26
CA LEU A 19 0.72 -5.23 1.15
C LEU A 19 -0.48 -4.28 1.23
N PHE A 20 -0.47 -3.24 0.40
CA PHE A 20 -1.50 -2.23 0.30
C PHE A 20 -2.13 -2.20 -1.09
N HIS A 21 -3.44 -1.93 -1.13
CA HIS A 21 -4.20 -1.66 -2.35
C HIS A 21 -4.91 -0.33 -2.23
N TYR A 22 -4.78 0.55 -3.23
CA TYR A 22 -5.30 1.91 -3.19
C TYR A 22 -6.38 2.11 -4.24
N VAL A 23 -7.50 2.72 -3.82
CA VAL A 23 -8.70 2.91 -4.65
C VAL A 23 -9.21 4.35 -4.56
N ARG A 24 -9.99 4.75 -5.56
CA ARG A 24 -10.46 6.14 -5.73
C ARG A 24 -11.74 6.44 -4.96
N ASP A 25 -12.52 5.43 -4.60
CA ASP A 25 -13.86 5.60 -4.04
C ASP A 25 -14.13 4.64 -2.87
N GLU A 26 -15.09 5.01 -2.04
CA GLU A 26 -15.46 4.27 -0.85
C GLU A 26 -16.20 2.96 -1.17
N GLU A 27 -16.99 2.94 -2.24
CA GLU A 27 -17.80 1.79 -2.61
C GLU A 27 -16.91 0.59 -2.94
N THR A 28 -15.88 0.81 -3.76
CA THR A 28 -14.87 -0.20 -4.10
C THR A 28 -14.11 -0.67 -2.86
N ALA A 29 -13.68 0.27 -2.00
CA ALA A 29 -12.98 -0.07 -0.76
C ALA A 29 -13.84 -0.95 0.17
N ARG A 30 -15.12 -0.57 0.32
CA ARG A 30 -16.10 -1.28 1.15
C ARG A 30 -16.40 -2.66 0.59
N LYS A 31 -16.58 -2.78 -0.73
CA LYS A 31 -16.82 -4.06 -1.41
C LYS A 31 -15.69 -5.05 -1.14
N ILE A 32 -14.43 -4.65 -1.35
CA ILE A 32 -13.27 -5.51 -1.08
C ILE A 32 -13.19 -5.88 0.41
N ALA A 33 -13.44 -4.92 1.31
CA ALA A 33 -13.42 -5.16 2.75
C ALA A 33 -14.49 -6.16 3.23
N GLN A 34 -15.65 -6.21 2.57
CA GLN A 34 -16.74 -7.13 2.91
C GLN A 34 -16.60 -8.49 2.23
N GLU A 35 -16.24 -8.50 0.94
CA GLU A 35 -16.16 -9.71 0.13
C GLU A 35 -14.85 -10.47 0.33
N HIS A 36 -13.81 -9.84 0.90
CA HIS A 36 -12.48 -10.42 1.09
C HIS A 36 -11.85 -10.94 -0.22
N VAL A 37 -12.23 -10.33 -1.34
CA VAL A 37 -11.82 -10.73 -2.67
C VAL A 37 -11.47 -9.48 -3.47
N MET A 38 -10.36 -9.57 -4.20
CA MET A 38 -9.95 -8.56 -5.16
C MET A 38 -10.13 -9.11 -6.57
N LEU A 39 -10.88 -8.35 -7.37
CA LEU A 39 -11.08 -8.65 -8.77
C LEU A 39 -9.87 -8.13 -9.58
N PRO A 40 -9.42 -8.89 -10.60
CA PRO A 40 -8.43 -8.35 -11.52
C PRO A 40 -9.01 -7.12 -12.22
N SER A 41 -8.16 -6.11 -12.46
CA SER A 41 -8.54 -4.94 -13.24
C SER A 41 -8.95 -5.35 -14.65
N ASP A 42 -9.93 -4.63 -15.21
CA ASP A 42 -10.30 -4.75 -16.61
C ASP A 42 -9.12 -4.46 -17.55
N HIS A 43 -9.27 -4.89 -18.80
CA HIS A 43 -8.25 -5.07 -19.84
C HIS A 43 -7.42 -3.82 -20.23
N ASP A 44 -7.64 -2.67 -19.60
CA ASP A 44 -7.27 -1.36 -20.14
C ASP A 44 -5.82 -0.95 -19.90
N ILE A 45 -5.07 -1.63 -19.03
CA ILE A 45 -3.66 -1.28 -18.80
C ILE A 45 -2.74 -2.37 -19.31
N VAL A 46 -2.41 -2.29 -20.60
CA VAL A 46 -1.39 -3.09 -21.24
C VAL A 46 -0.01 -2.62 -20.76
N ALA A 47 0.63 -3.38 -19.85
CA ALA A 47 2.02 -3.12 -19.46
C ALA A 47 2.95 -3.98 -20.32
N MET A 48 4.04 -3.39 -20.84
CA MET A 48 5.15 -4.15 -21.42
C MET A 48 5.88 -4.87 -20.30
N MET A 49 5.77 -6.20 -20.26
CA MET A 49 6.78 -7.01 -19.59
C MET A 49 8.04 -7.00 -20.46
N GLY A 50 9.23 -7.02 -19.85
CA GLY A 50 10.53 -6.91 -20.54
C GLY A 50 10.82 -7.99 -21.59
N ASP A 51 9.91 -8.94 -21.77
CA ASP A 51 9.90 -10.02 -22.77
C ASP A 51 8.91 -9.78 -23.94
N GLY A 52 8.25 -8.62 -24.00
CA GLY A 52 7.25 -8.30 -25.02
C GLY A 52 5.90 -8.98 -24.82
N VAL A 53 5.69 -9.68 -23.69
CA VAL A 53 4.40 -10.32 -23.37
C VAL A 53 3.49 -9.34 -22.66
N PHE A 54 2.41 -8.96 -23.33
CA PHE A 54 1.36 -8.11 -22.77
C PHE A 54 0.43 -8.94 -21.88
N SER A 55 0.39 -8.67 -20.58
CA SER A 55 -0.60 -9.26 -19.68
C SER A 55 -1.73 -8.29 -19.39
N ARG A 56 -2.98 -8.75 -19.58
CA ARG A 56 -4.21 -7.93 -19.65
C ARG A 56 -5.10 -8.00 -18.41
N SER A 57 -4.82 -8.90 -17.46
CA SER A 57 -5.63 -9.03 -16.23
C SER A 57 -4.71 -9.18 -15.04
N ARG A 58 -4.79 -8.24 -14.10
CA ARG A 58 -3.90 -8.19 -12.95
C ARG A 58 -4.52 -7.51 -11.75
N VAL A 59 -3.91 -7.78 -10.60
CA VAL A 59 -4.22 -7.16 -9.33
C VAL A 59 -3.00 -6.37 -8.90
N ASN A 60 -3.13 -5.05 -8.77
CA ASN A 60 -2.01 -4.15 -8.42
C ASN A 60 -1.94 -3.94 -6.90
N LEU A 61 -0.73 -3.97 -6.37
CA LEU A 61 -0.41 -3.94 -4.95
C LEU A 61 0.88 -3.13 -4.73
N THR A 62 1.09 -2.64 -3.51
CA THR A 62 2.32 -1.93 -3.16
C THR A 62 2.72 -2.14 -1.71
N ALA A 63 4.00 -1.95 -1.40
CA ALA A 63 4.54 -1.86 -0.05
C ALA A 63 4.69 -0.40 0.42
N ILE A 64 4.08 0.57 -0.28
CA ILE A 64 3.99 1.97 0.14
C ILE A 64 2.90 2.08 1.21
N PHE A 65 3.27 2.58 2.38
CA PHE A 65 2.38 2.82 3.51
C PHE A 65 1.50 4.06 3.27
N PRO A 66 0.27 4.09 3.81
CA PRO A 66 -0.64 5.21 3.62
C PRO A 66 -0.06 6.57 4.06
N GLU A 67 0.76 6.59 5.10
CA GLU A 67 1.42 7.79 5.63
C GLU A 67 2.53 8.37 4.75
N GLU A 68 2.95 7.67 3.70
CA GLU A 68 3.96 8.16 2.73
C GLU A 68 3.35 9.10 1.68
N GLY A 69 2.02 9.15 1.61
CA GLY A 69 1.27 10.19 0.91
C GLY A 69 0.83 9.82 -0.51
N THR A 70 -0.24 10.50 -0.95
CA THR A 70 -0.98 10.19 -2.18
C THR A 70 -0.12 10.27 -3.45
N ALA A 71 0.87 11.17 -3.50
CA ALA A 71 1.74 11.35 -4.66
C ALA A 71 2.74 10.20 -4.86
N GLU A 72 3.32 9.67 -3.78
CA GLU A 72 4.21 8.49 -3.86
C GLU A 72 3.42 7.25 -4.26
N ILE A 73 2.21 7.11 -3.71
CA ILE A 73 1.29 6.02 -4.06
C ILE A 73 0.89 6.10 -5.54
N SER A 74 0.51 7.28 -6.06
CA SER A 74 0.05 7.44 -7.44
C SER A 74 1.18 7.26 -8.46
N SER A 75 2.38 7.79 -8.18
CA SER A 75 3.54 7.70 -9.06
C SER A 75 4.18 6.31 -9.07
N GLY A 76 4.26 5.63 -7.92
CA GLY A 76 4.88 4.32 -7.82
C GLY A 76 4.06 3.20 -8.47
N THR A 77 2.74 3.24 -8.33
CA THR A 77 1.89 2.10 -8.69
C THR A 77 1.49 2.03 -10.17
N GLY A 78 1.79 3.08 -10.96
CA GLY A 78 1.34 3.19 -12.36
C GLY A 78 -0.17 3.01 -12.52
N LEU A 79 -0.92 3.17 -11.43
CA LEU A 79 -2.27 2.63 -11.32
C LEU A 79 -3.29 3.55 -11.97
N PHE A 80 -3.05 4.86 -12.10
CA PHE A 80 -4.15 5.78 -12.34
C PHE A 80 -3.72 7.11 -12.97
N ASN A 81 -4.24 7.40 -14.17
CA ASN A 81 -4.43 8.76 -14.70
C ASN A 81 -5.00 9.67 -13.61
N GLU A 82 -4.20 10.55 -13.02
CA GLU A 82 -4.55 11.81 -12.30
C GLU A 82 -5.85 11.84 -11.45
N GLY A 83 -6.28 10.69 -10.92
CA GLY A 83 -7.46 10.57 -10.07
C GLY A 83 -7.02 10.50 -8.61
N LEU A 84 -7.58 11.37 -7.77
CA LEU A 84 -7.25 11.44 -6.34
C LEU A 84 -7.58 10.11 -5.66
N ILE A 85 -6.58 9.41 -5.14
CA ILE A 85 -6.78 8.23 -4.27
C ILE A 85 -7.47 8.71 -2.99
N GLN A 86 -8.56 8.04 -2.60
CA GLN A 86 -9.31 8.40 -1.39
C GLN A 86 -9.17 7.36 -0.28
N TYR A 87 -8.87 6.11 -0.64
CA TYR A 87 -8.81 4.99 0.30
C TYR A 87 -7.61 4.07 0.04
N GLY A 88 -7.00 3.62 1.14
CA GLY A 88 -5.99 2.57 1.15
C GLY A 88 -6.46 1.37 1.97
N LEU A 89 -6.28 0.16 1.44
CA LEU A 89 -6.58 -1.09 2.11
C LEU A 89 -5.26 -1.76 2.50
N GLU A 90 -5.10 -2.07 3.78
CA GLU A 90 -4.00 -2.84 4.33
C GLU A 90 -4.38 -4.32 4.35
N LEU A 91 -3.60 -5.16 3.67
CA LEU A 91 -3.99 -6.49 3.26
C LEU A 91 -2.93 -7.54 3.61
N LEU A 92 -3.37 -8.74 3.96
CA LEU A 92 -2.59 -9.96 3.76
C LEU A 92 -2.99 -10.56 2.41
N VAL A 93 -2.00 -10.67 1.52
CA VAL A 93 -2.17 -11.15 0.14
C VAL A 93 -1.41 -12.46 -0.03
N PRO A 94 -1.98 -13.50 -0.66
CA PRO A 94 -1.25 -14.73 -0.96
C PRO A 94 0.03 -14.45 -1.76
N ILE A 95 1.14 -15.09 -1.38
CA ILE A 95 2.42 -14.91 -2.09
C ILE A 95 2.41 -15.52 -3.50
N ASN A 96 1.55 -16.52 -3.72
CA ASN A 96 1.49 -17.26 -4.97
C ASN A 96 1.13 -16.35 -6.14
N GLY A 97 2.02 -16.28 -7.12
CA GLY A 97 1.82 -15.46 -8.32
C GLY A 97 2.13 -13.97 -8.13
N LEU A 98 2.56 -13.55 -6.94
CA LEU A 98 3.03 -12.19 -6.69
C LEU A 98 4.36 -11.94 -7.42
N ARG A 99 4.41 -10.89 -8.24
CA ARG A 99 5.59 -10.48 -9.00
C ARG A 99 5.84 -8.99 -8.80
N GLN A 100 7.10 -8.59 -8.78
CA GLN A 100 7.48 -7.18 -8.79
C GLN A 100 7.32 -6.63 -10.22
N ALA A 101 6.54 -5.58 -10.38
CA ALA A 101 5.95 -5.22 -11.68
C ALA A 101 6.88 -4.45 -12.61
N LEU A 102 7.82 -3.67 -12.08
CA LEU A 102 8.66 -2.77 -12.86
C LEU A 102 10.10 -2.78 -12.32
N PRO A 103 11.09 -3.20 -13.12
CA PRO A 103 12.49 -2.97 -12.80
C PRO A 103 12.71 -1.46 -12.54
N GLY A 104 13.11 -1.11 -11.31
CA GLY A 104 13.26 0.29 -10.87
C GLY A 104 12.17 0.79 -9.91
N PHE A 105 11.05 0.08 -9.74
CA PHE A 105 10.03 0.36 -8.73
C PHE A 105 9.89 -0.83 -7.79
N ASP A 106 10.79 -0.91 -6.82
CA ASP A 106 10.97 -2.07 -5.96
C ASP A 106 9.79 -2.33 -5.01
N ARG A 107 8.96 -1.32 -4.77
CA ARG A 107 7.82 -1.39 -3.84
C ARG A 107 6.50 -1.78 -4.51
N CYS A 108 6.49 -2.00 -5.84
CA CYS A 108 5.26 -2.25 -6.58
C CYS A 108 5.14 -3.70 -7.05
N TYR A 109 3.98 -4.29 -6.77
CA TYR A 109 3.73 -5.71 -6.95
C TYR A 109 2.42 -5.95 -7.70
N GLN A 110 2.37 -7.08 -8.41
CA GLN A 110 1.22 -7.47 -9.20
C GLN A 110 1.00 -8.99 -9.11
N ILE A 111 -0.26 -9.41 -9.15
CA ILE A 111 -0.64 -10.80 -9.41
C ILE A 111 -1.32 -10.83 -10.78
N PHE A 112 -0.77 -11.59 -11.72
CA PHE A 112 -1.39 -11.80 -13.03
C PHE A 112 -2.37 -12.95 -12.97
N THR A 113 -3.65 -12.66 -13.20
CA THR A 113 -4.74 -13.64 -13.04
C THR A 113 -6.01 -13.15 -13.75
N THR A 114 -6.80 -14.09 -14.24
CA THR A 114 -8.18 -13.87 -14.68
C THR A 114 -9.21 -14.29 -13.61
N LYS A 115 -8.75 -14.92 -12.54
CA LYS A 115 -9.56 -15.35 -11.40
C LYS A 115 -9.49 -14.32 -10.26
N PRO A 116 -10.54 -14.18 -9.45
CA PRO A 116 -10.50 -13.38 -8.24
C PRO A 116 -9.41 -13.85 -7.27
N VAL A 117 -8.81 -12.91 -6.53
CA VAL A 117 -7.77 -13.18 -5.52
C VAL A 117 -8.36 -13.01 -4.13
N ALA A 118 -8.34 -14.09 -3.34
CA ALA A 118 -8.73 -14.02 -1.92
C ALA A 118 -7.69 -13.21 -1.13
N VAL A 119 -8.15 -12.25 -0.34
CA VAL A 119 -7.31 -11.38 0.51
C VAL A 119 -7.91 -11.25 1.89
N GLN A 120 -7.07 -11.06 2.91
CA GLN A 120 -7.56 -10.69 4.24
C GLN A 120 -7.32 -9.19 4.45
N VAL A 121 -8.41 -8.45 4.68
CA VAL A 121 -8.34 -7.02 4.99
C VAL A 121 -8.01 -6.85 6.47
N LEU A 122 -6.88 -6.22 6.76
CA LEU A 122 -6.46 -5.88 8.11
C LEU A 122 -7.05 -4.53 8.52
N ARG A 123 -7.07 -3.58 7.59
CA ARG A 123 -7.54 -2.22 7.84
C ARG A 123 -7.91 -1.48 6.56
N TRP A 124 -8.87 -0.58 6.70
CA TRP A 124 -9.17 0.46 5.74
C TRP A 124 -8.68 1.84 6.22
N TRP A 125 -8.13 2.62 5.31
CA TRP A 125 -7.59 3.95 5.58
C TRP A 125 -8.32 4.95 4.70
N ASN A 126 -9.03 5.89 5.32
CA ASN A 126 -9.51 7.08 4.61
C ASN A 126 -8.36 8.09 4.56
N MET A 127 -7.86 8.38 3.36
CA MET A 127 -6.62 9.13 3.17
C MET A 127 -6.74 10.57 3.68
N ASN A 128 -7.90 11.21 3.51
CA ASN A 128 -8.15 12.56 4.04
C ASN A 128 -8.07 12.59 5.58
N LYS A 129 -8.69 11.61 6.26
CA LYS A 129 -8.65 11.51 7.73
C LYS A 129 -7.24 11.19 8.23
N LEU A 130 -6.49 10.38 7.49
CA LEU A 130 -5.10 10.05 7.79
C LEU A 130 -4.22 11.30 7.69
N GLU A 131 -4.30 12.03 6.58
CA GLU A 131 -3.54 13.28 6.37
C GLU A 131 -3.86 14.31 7.45
N GLN A 132 -5.14 14.48 7.81
CA GLN A 132 -5.54 15.34 8.93
C GLN A 132 -4.90 14.90 10.24
N ARG A 133 -4.89 13.61 10.58
CA ARG A 133 -4.28 13.13 11.83
C ARG A 133 -2.77 13.37 11.86
N LEU A 134 -2.07 13.12 10.76
CA LEU A 134 -0.64 13.39 10.64
C LEU A 134 -0.34 14.88 10.85
N GLN A 135 -1.14 15.78 10.23
CA GLN A 135 -1.01 17.24 10.44
C GLN A 135 -1.22 17.67 11.91
N HIS A 136 -1.99 16.90 12.68
CA HIS A 136 -2.25 17.16 14.10
C HIS A 136 -1.25 16.45 15.03
N GLY A 137 -0.12 15.95 14.51
CA GLY A 137 0.94 15.34 15.31
C GLY A 137 0.59 13.95 15.84
N TRP A 138 -0.21 13.20 15.09
CA TRP A 138 -0.37 11.76 15.29
C TRP A 138 0.57 11.00 14.36
N GLU A 139 1.02 9.84 14.82
CA GLU A 139 1.82 8.90 14.05
C GLU A 139 1.15 7.52 14.03
N VAL A 140 1.44 6.76 12.98
CA VAL A 140 1.02 5.36 12.85
C VAL A 140 2.14 4.50 13.39
N GLU A 141 1.96 3.98 14.60
CA GLU A 141 2.86 2.97 15.16
C GLU A 141 2.51 1.61 14.58
N ARG A 142 3.54 0.80 14.29
CA ARG A 142 3.42 -0.51 13.65
C ARG A 142 3.99 -1.59 14.56
N GLY A 143 3.25 -2.68 14.70
CA GLY A 143 3.60 -3.82 15.54
C GLY A 143 3.20 -5.14 14.90
N LYS A 144 3.29 -6.20 15.70
CA LYS A 144 2.81 -7.53 15.35
C LYS A 144 1.99 -8.08 16.51
N SER A 145 0.90 -8.77 16.20
CA SER A 145 0.15 -9.55 17.19
C SER A 145 0.99 -10.76 17.66
N PRO A 146 0.58 -11.45 18.74
CA PRO A 146 1.19 -12.73 19.12
C PRO A 146 1.16 -13.79 18.01
N THR A 147 0.22 -13.69 17.07
CA THR A 147 0.11 -14.56 15.89
C THR A 147 0.94 -14.09 14.69
N GLY A 148 1.76 -13.04 14.85
CA GLY A 148 2.63 -12.51 13.80
C GLY A 148 1.91 -11.63 12.76
N ILE A 149 0.60 -11.42 12.90
CA ILE A 149 -0.19 -10.57 12.00
C ILE A 149 0.22 -9.10 12.25
N PRO A 150 0.52 -8.33 11.19
CA PRO A 150 0.80 -6.90 11.31
C PRO A 150 -0.36 -6.17 12.00
N THR A 151 0.00 -5.33 12.97
CA THR A 151 -0.94 -4.44 13.63
C THR A 151 -0.43 -3.01 13.49
N ALA A 152 -1.35 -2.06 13.53
CA ALA A 152 -0.99 -0.65 13.58
C ALA A 152 -1.92 0.08 14.55
N TYR A 153 -1.50 1.18 15.14
CA TYR A 153 -2.38 2.01 15.96
C TYR A 153 -1.92 3.46 15.93
N TRP A 154 -2.83 4.36 16.28
CA TRP A 154 -2.51 5.77 16.37
C TRP A 154 -1.81 6.03 17.70
N ALA A 155 -0.58 6.53 17.62
CA ALA A 155 0.11 7.10 18.76
C ALA A 155 0.13 8.62 18.59
N ARG A 156 -0.16 9.34 19.66
CA ARG A 156 0.07 10.79 19.66
C ARG A 156 1.56 11.00 19.86
N THR A 157 2.20 11.72 18.96
CA THR A 157 3.62 12.02 19.13
C THR A 157 3.75 12.77 20.45
N GLN A 158 4.47 12.20 21.42
CA GLN A 158 4.83 12.92 22.65
C GLN A 158 5.88 13.96 22.29
N VAL A 159 5.47 15.06 21.65
CA VAL A 159 6.43 16.09 21.29
C VAL A 159 6.67 17.01 22.49
N ARG A 160 7.84 16.83 23.10
CA ARG A 160 8.64 17.94 23.64
C ARG A 160 8.66 19.05 22.59
N GLU A 161 8.02 20.18 22.89
CA GLU A 161 7.93 21.41 22.08
C GLU A 161 7.55 21.22 20.61
N ARG A 162 6.32 21.63 20.27
CA ARG A 162 5.75 21.64 18.91
C ARG A 162 6.81 22.01 17.85
N PRO A 163 7.15 21.11 16.91
CA PRO A 163 8.00 21.49 15.80
C PRO A 163 7.16 22.32 14.84
N ASP A 164 7.77 23.40 14.37
CA ASP A 164 7.28 24.24 13.29
C ASP A 164 6.78 23.37 12.11
N PRO A 165 5.54 23.54 11.62
CA PRO A 165 4.99 22.73 10.52
C PRO A 165 5.85 22.74 9.25
N VAL A 166 6.65 23.79 9.02
CA VAL A 166 7.63 23.84 7.93
C VAL A 166 8.76 22.82 8.16
N LYS A 167 9.20 22.68 9.42
CA LYS A 167 10.22 21.70 9.82
C LYS A 167 9.69 20.27 9.84
N THR A 168 8.42 20.05 10.14
CA THR A 168 7.80 18.71 10.10
C THR A 168 7.74 18.17 8.67
N LEU A 169 7.32 18.99 7.70
CA LEU A 169 7.34 18.59 6.27
C LEU A 169 8.78 18.41 5.76
N ALA A 170 9.72 19.25 6.18
CA ALA A 170 11.13 19.09 5.85
C ALA A 170 11.73 17.82 6.47
N PHE A 171 11.38 17.50 7.72
CA PHE A 171 11.81 16.28 8.41
C PHE A 171 11.24 15.02 7.76
N LEU A 172 9.96 15.02 7.38
CA LEU A 172 9.37 13.90 6.64
C LEU A 172 10.03 13.74 5.25
N ARG A 173 10.33 14.84 4.56
CA ARG A 173 11.12 14.81 3.32
C ARG A 173 12.57 14.38 3.51
N GLU A 174 13.20 14.68 4.64
CA GLU A 174 14.58 14.27 4.92
C GLU A 174 14.66 12.81 5.36
N LYS A 175 13.71 12.36 6.19
CA LYS A 175 13.63 11.01 6.73
C LYS A 175 13.10 9.99 5.72
N TYR A 176 12.16 10.39 4.86
CA TYR A 176 11.50 9.50 3.90
C TYR A 176 11.74 9.89 2.43
N GLY A 177 12.04 11.16 2.14
CA GLY A 177 12.22 11.67 0.77
C GLY A 177 13.65 11.60 0.21
N ARG A 178 14.66 11.17 0.96
CA ARG A 178 16.02 10.92 0.41
C ARG A 178 16.15 9.49 -0.13
N GLN A 179 15.46 9.22 -1.24
CA GLN A 179 15.89 8.21 -2.22
C GLN A 179 15.82 8.69 -3.68
N ILE A 180 15.65 10.00 -3.93
CA ILE A 180 15.75 10.54 -5.29
C ILE A 180 16.64 11.79 -5.29
N ALA A 181 17.94 11.56 -5.35
CA ALA A 181 18.98 12.33 -6.04
C ALA A 181 20.32 11.61 -5.86
#